data_AF-A0A290ZHH8-F1
#
_entry.id   AF-A0A290ZHH8-F1
#
_cell.length_a   1.000
_cell.length_b   1.000
_cell.length_c   1.000
_cell.angle_alpha   90.00
_cell.angle_beta   90.00
_cell.angle_gamma   90.00
#
_symmetry.space_group_name_H-M   'P 1'
#
loop_
_entity.id
_entity.type
_entity.pdbx_description
1 polymer ?
#
loop_
_entity_poly.entity_id
_entity_poly.type
_entity_poly.pdbx_seq_one_letter_code
_entity_poly.pdbx_strand_id
1 'polypeptide(L)'
;MARRTGKGAALVAALAVAALLSGCTEVVSGQGRMMPPDASKVSGLDITTGESGPKPGVPDADLRVENGDGGEMDRLAINALADVEQYWAEQLPKNFGGREFESVKRLVSYDSTGRGVEICRINTAGVPNAFYCSLDDSIAWDRGDLLPMLHEAFGPMAVVTVLAHEMGHAIQYKLGPDGGVTQATSSIVKEQQADCYAGNFFRWVAEGKSEHFRISTGPGLNQVLQTMFFIKDAAGTSAEKRGAHGSAFDRVTAFQFGFAGDPKRCSQIDDAEIQERITQQRFSAKDTDSGAGMGNLPVGERKVLDKLEASLRDAYKQSGATPPALKETMVDCADAEETLPASYCPSTNVIAVDLVELVKIGTPTKRGQAGGIGDFAAFAEIASRYALSIQKATGYALAGPAAGLRTACLTGYWAGTTNKEGVELRLSSGDLDEAVAELLAEGSLIAADVNGSSVPSGFARVEAFRDGFFEGSGLCTRKYGS
;
A
#
# COMPACT_ATOMS: atom_id res chain seq x y z
N MET A 1 -70.95 -20.77 44.88
CA MET A 1 -70.65 -19.42 44.33
C MET A 1 -69.14 -19.23 44.30
N ALA A 2 -68.62 -18.40 43.39
CA ALA A 2 -67.20 -18.05 43.17
C ALA A 2 -66.39 -18.94 42.20
N ARG A 3 -66.47 -18.61 40.91
CA ARG A 3 -65.38 -18.71 39.92
C ARG A 3 -65.90 -18.15 38.59
N ARG A 4 -65.42 -16.98 38.15
CA ARG A 4 -65.32 -16.51 36.74
C ARG A 4 -65.10 -14.99 36.66
N THR A 5 -63.92 -14.51 37.04
CA THR A 5 -63.53 -13.11 36.75
C THR A 5 -62.04 -12.91 36.40
N GLY A 6 -61.23 -13.97 36.29
CA GLY A 6 -59.78 -13.83 36.11
C GLY A 6 -59.24 -13.92 34.67
N LYS A 7 -60.01 -14.46 33.70
CA LYS A 7 -59.46 -14.76 32.35
C LYS A 7 -59.67 -13.69 31.29
N GLY A 8 -60.59 -12.74 31.50
CA GLY A 8 -60.89 -11.68 30.54
C GLY A 8 -59.87 -10.54 30.57
N ALA A 9 -59.46 -10.10 31.77
CA ALA A 9 -58.56 -8.95 31.94
C ALA A 9 -57.13 -9.23 31.43
N ALA A 10 -56.64 -10.47 31.57
CA ALA A 10 -55.31 -10.85 31.09
C ALA A 10 -55.21 -10.88 29.55
N LEU A 11 -56.29 -11.24 28.84
CA LEU A 11 -56.28 -11.27 27.37
C LEU A 11 -56.33 -9.85 26.77
N VAL A 12 -57.07 -8.93 27.39
CA VAL A 12 -57.17 -7.55 26.91
C VAL A 12 -55.86 -6.79 27.14
N ALA A 13 -55.17 -7.03 28.26
CA ALA A 13 -53.86 -6.45 28.53
C ALA A 13 -52.77 -6.97 27.57
N ALA A 14 -52.77 -8.26 27.23
CA ALA A 14 -51.81 -8.84 26.29
C ALA A 14 -52.01 -8.33 24.84
N LEU A 15 -53.27 -8.12 24.41
CA LEU A 15 -53.58 -7.54 23.10
C LEU A 15 -53.23 -6.06 23.00
N ALA A 16 -53.35 -5.30 24.10
CA ALA A 16 -52.94 -3.89 24.14
C ALA A 16 -51.41 -3.71 24.08
N VAL A 17 -50.63 -4.61 24.69
CA VAL A 17 -49.16 -4.58 24.62
C VAL A 17 -48.66 -5.02 23.24
N ALA A 18 -49.32 -5.98 22.59
CA ALA A 18 -48.98 -6.39 21.23
C ALA A 18 -49.29 -5.28 20.18
N ALA A 19 -50.34 -4.48 20.39
CA ALA A 19 -50.69 -3.36 19.51
C ALA A 19 -49.82 -2.10 19.71
N LEU A 20 -49.13 -1.97 20.85
CA LEU A 20 -48.18 -0.87 21.10
C LEU A 20 -46.76 -1.16 20.56
N LEU A 21 -46.47 -2.41 20.17
CA LEU A 21 -45.19 -2.80 19.56
C LEU A 21 -45.21 -2.75 18.02
N SER A 22 -46.35 -2.43 17.40
CA SER A 22 -46.45 -2.16 15.95
C SER A 22 -46.19 -0.68 15.60
N GLY A 23 -45.43 0.02 16.44
CA GLY A 23 -44.94 1.37 16.14
C GLY A 23 -44.03 1.31 14.91
N CYS A 24 -44.49 1.96 13.84
CA CYS A 24 -43.87 2.14 12.53
C CYS A 24 -42.36 1.84 12.46
N THR A 25 -41.99 0.60 12.15
CA THR A 25 -40.69 0.34 11.53
C THR A 25 -40.81 0.75 10.07
N GLU A 26 -40.58 2.03 9.77
CA GLU A 26 -40.23 2.40 8.40
C GLU A 26 -38.86 1.79 8.12
N VAL A 27 -38.85 0.75 7.30
CA VAL A 27 -37.62 0.32 6.64
C VAL A 27 -37.26 1.47 5.70
N VAL A 28 -36.37 2.35 6.14
CA VAL A 28 -35.70 3.29 5.26
C VAL A 28 -34.85 2.42 4.33
N SER A 29 -35.39 2.11 3.16
CA SER A 29 -34.65 1.49 2.06
C SER A 29 -33.65 2.52 1.53
N GLY A 30 -32.60 2.78 2.30
CA GLY A 30 -31.42 3.46 1.82
C GLY A 30 -30.65 2.47 0.95
N GLN A 31 -30.73 2.61 -0.36
CA GLN A 31 -29.59 2.18 -1.17
C GLN A 31 -28.43 3.05 -0.72
N GLY A 32 -27.48 2.46 0.02
CA GLY A 32 -26.23 3.13 0.34
C GLY A 32 -25.58 3.57 -0.96
N ARG A 33 -25.79 4.82 -1.35
CA ARG A 33 -24.99 5.44 -2.39
C ARG A 33 -23.64 5.63 -1.76
N MET A 34 -22.65 4.89 -2.25
CA MET A 34 -21.25 5.19 -1.99
C MET A 34 -21.07 6.66 -2.36
N MET A 35 -20.85 7.53 -1.38
CA MET A 35 -20.46 8.90 -1.68
C MET A 35 -19.17 8.79 -2.50
N PRO A 36 -19.03 9.55 -3.61
CA PRO A 36 -17.76 9.61 -4.31
C PRO A 36 -16.68 9.93 -3.27
N PRO A 37 -15.63 9.10 -3.14
CA PRO A 37 -14.56 9.38 -2.21
C PRO A 37 -14.00 10.76 -2.46
N ASP A 38 -13.86 11.50 -1.37
CA ASP A 38 -13.25 12.80 -1.36
C ASP A 38 -11.77 12.65 -1.71
N ALA A 39 -11.35 13.20 -2.85
CA ALA A 39 -9.97 13.15 -3.33
C ALA A 39 -8.98 13.87 -2.39
N SER A 40 -9.48 14.59 -1.38
CA SER A 40 -8.69 15.18 -0.29
C SER A 40 -8.54 14.26 0.93
N LYS A 41 -9.05 13.02 0.86
CA LYS A 41 -9.00 12.03 1.94
C LYS A 41 -8.24 10.76 1.56
N VAL A 42 -7.65 10.13 2.58
CA VAL A 42 -6.99 8.83 2.53
C VAL A 42 -7.71 7.89 3.49
N SER A 43 -8.40 6.88 2.95
CA SER A 43 -9.23 5.95 3.73
C SER A 43 -10.19 6.67 4.72
N GLY A 44 -10.74 7.82 4.31
CA GLY A 44 -11.66 8.64 5.13
C GLY A 44 -11.00 9.63 6.09
N LEU A 45 -9.67 9.66 6.22
CA LEU A 45 -8.93 10.69 6.97
C LEU A 45 -8.55 11.84 6.05
N ASP A 46 -8.51 13.06 6.57
CA ASP A 46 -8.00 14.21 5.82
C ASP A 46 -6.53 14.02 5.45
N ILE A 47 -6.12 14.47 4.26
CA ILE A 47 -4.71 14.55 3.89
C ILE A 47 -4.05 15.67 4.69
N THR A 48 -3.07 15.31 5.52
CA THR A 48 -2.30 16.23 6.37
C THR A 48 -0.83 16.21 5.96
N THR A 49 -0.14 17.33 6.18
CA THR A 49 1.29 17.53 5.83
C THR A 49 2.17 17.81 7.05
N GLY A 50 1.65 17.57 8.26
CA GLY A 50 2.37 17.82 9.51
C GLY A 50 3.56 16.89 9.77
N GLU A 51 4.25 17.14 10.89
CA GLU A 51 5.39 16.35 11.36
C GLU A 51 4.99 14.87 11.59
N SER A 52 5.92 13.97 11.25
CA SER A 52 5.79 12.53 11.48
C SER A 52 6.98 12.03 12.29
N GLY A 53 6.73 11.20 13.31
CA GLY A 53 7.75 10.71 14.22
C GLY A 53 7.37 10.86 15.71
N PRO A 54 8.36 10.78 16.61
CA PRO A 54 8.16 10.92 18.04
C PRO A 54 7.49 12.25 18.42
N LYS A 55 6.59 12.18 19.40
CA LYS A 55 5.94 13.35 20.01
C LYS A 55 6.88 13.97 21.05
N PRO A 56 7.07 15.30 21.03
CA PRO A 56 7.95 15.96 21.99
C PRO A 56 7.36 15.92 23.41
N GLY A 57 8.23 15.76 24.41
CA GLY A 57 7.85 15.84 25.83
C GLY A 57 7.07 14.65 26.37
N VAL A 58 6.92 13.58 25.59
CA VAL A 58 6.40 12.28 26.07
C VAL A 58 7.55 11.52 26.73
N PRO A 59 7.41 11.05 27.98
CA PRO A 59 8.40 10.19 28.63
C PRO A 59 8.61 8.91 27.83
N ASP A 60 9.82 8.35 27.83
CA ASP A 60 10.07 7.05 27.22
C ASP A 60 9.33 5.94 27.98
N ALA A 61 8.86 4.94 27.25
CA ALA A 61 8.24 3.75 27.80
C ALA A 61 9.25 2.89 28.59
N ASP A 62 8.76 2.20 29.62
CA ASP A 62 9.56 1.32 30.49
C ASP A 62 9.31 -0.15 30.14
N LEU A 63 9.61 -0.54 28.90
CA LEU A 63 9.61 -1.95 28.51
C LEU A 63 10.95 -2.60 28.87
N ARG A 64 10.88 -3.80 29.44
CA ARG A 64 12.08 -4.58 29.76
C ARG A 64 12.70 -5.13 28.46
N VAL A 65 13.85 -4.57 28.08
CA VAL A 65 14.63 -5.02 26.93
C VAL A 65 15.94 -5.67 27.38
N GLU A 66 16.23 -6.84 26.82
CA GLU A 66 17.51 -7.50 26.99
C GLU A 66 18.58 -6.87 26.09
N ASN A 67 19.79 -6.70 26.62
CA ASN A 67 20.97 -6.26 25.86
C ASN A 67 20.84 -4.88 25.18
N GLY A 68 19.90 -4.05 25.63
CA GLY A 68 19.82 -2.65 25.25
C GLY A 68 20.94 -1.81 25.87
N ASP A 69 21.34 -0.76 25.18
CA ASP A 69 22.31 0.25 25.64
C ASP A 69 21.66 1.58 26.04
N GLY A 70 20.34 1.70 25.86
CA GLY A 70 19.59 2.92 26.18
C GLY A 70 19.92 4.07 25.23
N GLY A 71 20.47 3.79 24.05
CA GLY A 71 20.72 4.75 22.98
C GLY A 71 19.43 5.23 22.30
N GLU A 72 19.60 6.05 21.27
CA GLU A 72 18.47 6.64 20.53
C GLU A 72 17.60 5.57 19.86
N MET A 73 18.21 4.61 19.17
CA MET A 73 17.48 3.54 18.49
C MET A 73 16.77 2.60 19.46
N ASP A 74 17.34 2.36 20.64
CA ASP A 74 16.67 1.57 21.68
C ASP A 74 15.46 2.30 22.24
N ARG A 75 15.57 3.59 22.58
CA ARG A 75 14.41 4.39 23.01
C ARG A 75 13.32 4.41 21.94
N LEU A 76 13.70 4.63 20.68
CA LEU A 76 12.77 4.66 19.55
C LEU A 76 12.05 3.31 19.41
N ALA A 77 12.78 2.19 19.47
CA ALA A 77 12.22 0.85 19.36
C ALA A 77 11.31 0.49 20.55
N ILE A 78 11.72 0.84 21.76
CA ILE A 78 10.95 0.61 22.99
C ILE A 78 9.62 1.37 22.94
N ASN A 79 9.67 2.66 22.59
CA ASN A 79 8.46 3.48 22.45
C ASN A 79 7.54 2.93 21.35
N ALA A 80 8.11 2.49 20.22
CA ALA A 80 7.35 1.90 19.11
C ALA A 80 6.61 0.64 19.58
N LEU A 81 7.32 -0.30 20.20
CA LEU A 81 6.72 -1.55 20.69
C LEU A 81 5.68 -1.28 21.78
N ALA A 82 5.91 -0.32 22.68
CA ALA A 82 4.93 0.04 23.70
C ALA A 82 3.59 0.51 23.11
N ASP A 83 3.63 1.37 22.10
CA ASP A 83 2.43 1.85 21.42
C ASP A 83 1.74 0.74 20.61
N VAL A 84 2.51 -0.15 19.99
CA VAL A 84 1.95 -1.29 19.25
C VAL A 84 1.31 -2.29 20.22
N GLU A 85 1.93 -2.58 21.37
CA GLU A 85 1.34 -3.40 22.43
C GLU A 85 0.05 -2.78 22.98
N GLN A 86 0.03 -1.46 23.20
CA GLN A 86 -1.18 -0.74 23.63
C GLN A 86 -2.31 -0.88 22.60
N TYR A 87 -2.00 -0.68 21.32
CA TYR A 87 -2.96 -0.87 20.24
C TYR A 87 -3.53 -2.29 20.24
N TRP A 88 -2.70 -3.33 20.39
CA TRP A 88 -3.18 -4.72 20.41
C TRP A 88 -3.93 -5.09 21.68
N ALA A 89 -3.56 -4.54 22.84
CA ALA A 89 -4.34 -4.67 24.06
C ALA A 89 -5.78 -4.17 23.90
N GLU A 90 -6.00 -3.17 23.04
CA GLU A 90 -7.34 -2.71 22.71
C GLU A 90 -8.00 -3.51 21.57
N GLN A 91 -7.29 -3.76 20.48
CA GLN A 91 -7.89 -4.32 19.26
C GLN A 91 -8.07 -5.83 19.30
N LEU A 92 -7.20 -6.57 19.99
CA LEU A 92 -7.27 -8.04 19.99
C LEU A 92 -8.57 -8.55 20.61
N PRO A 93 -9.02 -8.09 21.80
CA PRO A 93 -10.27 -8.56 22.39
C PRO A 93 -11.50 -8.17 21.56
N LYS A 94 -11.49 -6.95 20.99
CA LYS A 94 -12.59 -6.42 20.16
C LYS A 94 -12.78 -7.24 18.88
N ASN A 95 -11.68 -7.70 18.30
CA ASN A 95 -11.69 -8.27 16.96
C ASN A 95 -11.46 -9.79 16.91
N PHE A 96 -10.99 -10.42 17.98
CA PHE A 96 -10.69 -11.84 17.98
C PHE A 96 -11.36 -12.57 19.14
N GLY A 97 -12.68 -12.41 19.23
CA GLY A 97 -13.53 -13.21 20.12
C GLY A 97 -13.28 -13.00 21.62
N GLY A 98 -12.85 -11.80 22.02
CA GLY A 98 -12.53 -11.50 23.42
C GLY A 98 -11.17 -12.05 23.88
N ARG A 99 -10.29 -12.45 22.96
CA ARG A 99 -8.92 -12.86 23.31
C ARG A 99 -8.13 -11.67 23.83
N GLU A 100 -7.67 -11.76 25.07
CA GLU A 100 -6.79 -10.77 25.69
C GLU A 100 -5.41 -10.79 25.03
N PHE A 101 -4.80 -9.61 24.93
CA PHE A 101 -3.44 -9.46 24.44
C PHE A 101 -2.44 -9.98 25.46
N GLU A 102 -1.47 -10.76 24.98
CA GLU A 102 -0.31 -11.20 25.75
C GLU A 102 0.95 -10.69 25.06
N SER A 103 1.74 -9.85 25.74
CA SER A 103 3.04 -9.39 25.24
C SER A 103 3.96 -10.56 24.89
N VAL A 104 4.95 -10.29 24.04
CA VAL A 104 6.00 -11.25 23.74
C VAL A 104 6.86 -11.52 24.99
N LYS A 105 7.44 -12.71 25.09
CA LYS A 105 8.22 -13.10 26.28
C LYS A 105 9.53 -12.35 26.40
N ARG A 106 10.10 -11.93 25.27
CA ARG A 106 11.42 -11.30 25.21
C ARG A 106 11.44 -10.18 24.18
N LEU A 107 11.93 -9.03 24.59
CA LEU A 107 12.36 -7.96 23.70
C LEU A 107 13.87 -7.90 23.77
N VAL A 108 14.55 -7.98 22.62
CA VAL A 108 16.01 -8.09 22.59
C VAL A 108 16.61 -7.10 21.61
N SER A 109 17.37 -6.14 22.13
CA SER A 109 18.18 -5.26 21.29
C SER A 109 19.56 -5.88 21.08
N TYR A 110 20.07 -5.86 19.85
CA TYR A 110 21.43 -6.31 19.56
C TYR A 110 22.16 -5.35 18.60
N ASP A 111 23.48 -5.42 18.59
CA ASP A 111 24.34 -4.64 17.69
C ASP A 111 25.06 -5.62 16.75
N SER A 112 24.66 -5.61 15.47
CA SER A 112 25.20 -6.47 14.43
C SER A 112 26.66 -6.14 14.08
N THR A 113 27.13 -4.92 14.36
CA THR A 113 28.50 -4.47 14.11
C THR A 113 29.47 -4.87 15.23
N GLY A 114 28.92 -5.22 16.40
CA GLY A 114 29.64 -5.60 17.59
C GLY A 114 29.78 -7.11 17.79
N ARG A 115 29.78 -7.53 19.06
CA ARG A 115 29.81 -8.96 19.43
C ARG A 115 28.41 -9.54 19.28
N GLY A 116 28.27 -10.54 18.42
CA GLY A 116 27.01 -11.28 18.28
C GLY A 116 26.54 -11.92 19.58
N VAL A 117 25.22 -11.91 19.74
CA VAL A 117 24.45 -12.64 20.76
C VAL A 117 23.61 -13.72 20.08
N GLU A 118 23.38 -14.83 20.78
CA GLU A 118 22.51 -15.91 20.31
C GLU A 118 21.05 -15.62 20.63
N ILE A 119 20.24 -15.41 19.60
CA ILE A 119 18.80 -15.17 19.69
C ILE A 119 18.12 -16.10 18.70
N CYS A 120 17.06 -16.82 19.08
CA CYS A 120 16.36 -17.72 18.15
C CYS A 120 17.27 -18.76 17.44
N ARG A 121 18.37 -19.18 18.08
CA ARG A 121 19.42 -20.05 17.47
C ARG A 121 20.16 -19.40 16.28
N ILE A 122 20.18 -18.07 16.24
CA ILE A 122 20.88 -17.25 15.26
C ILE A 122 21.94 -16.44 16.01
N ASN A 123 23.17 -16.49 15.50
CA ASN A 123 24.22 -15.56 15.89
C ASN A 123 24.02 -14.22 15.18
N THR A 124 23.85 -13.15 15.94
CA THR A 124 23.51 -11.83 15.39
C THR A 124 24.69 -11.03 14.82
N ALA A 125 25.93 -11.51 14.95
CA ALA A 125 27.10 -10.82 14.38
C ALA A 125 26.98 -10.72 12.84
N GLY A 126 27.01 -9.49 12.31
CA GLY A 126 26.89 -9.19 10.89
C GLY A 126 25.50 -9.43 10.30
N VAL A 127 24.46 -9.50 11.13
CA VAL A 127 23.07 -9.70 10.70
C VAL A 127 22.23 -8.44 10.99
N PRO A 128 22.27 -7.42 10.11
CA PRO A 128 21.44 -6.23 10.26
C PRO A 128 19.98 -6.58 9.97
N ASN A 129 19.21 -6.89 11.02
CA ASN A 129 17.85 -7.38 10.88
C ASN A 129 16.94 -6.96 12.05
N ALA A 130 15.63 -7.04 11.82
CA ALA A 130 14.62 -7.15 12.87
C ALA A 130 13.82 -8.42 12.60
N PHE A 131 13.40 -9.12 13.64
CA PHE A 131 12.62 -10.35 13.47
C PHE A 131 11.82 -10.72 14.71
N TYR A 132 10.65 -11.31 14.48
CA TYR A 132 9.94 -12.14 15.44
C TYR A 132 10.38 -13.61 15.36
N CYS A 133 10.56 -14.25 16.51
CA CYS A 133 10.86 -15.67 16.62
C CYS A 133 9.81 -16.43 17.43
N SER A 134 9.12 -17.36 16.78
CA SER A 134 8.13 -18.22 17.44
C SER A 134 8.72 -19.29 18.38
N LEU A 135 10.03 -19.57 18.31
CA LEU A 135 10.66 -20.60 19.14
C LEU A 135 10.79 -20.17 20.60
N ASP A 136 11.03 -18.89 20.84
CA ASP A 136 11.19 -18.31 22.17
C ASP A 136 10.26 -17.11 22.43
N ASP A 137 9.33 -16.83 21.51
CA ASP A 137 8.37 -15.72 21.56
C ASP A 137 9.08 -14.39 21.81
N SER A 138 10.05 -14.09 20.93
CA SER A 138 10.89 -12.89 21.01
C SER A 138 10.72 -11.97 19.80
N ILE A 139 10.79 -10.67 20.04
CA ILE A 139 11.07 -9.67 19.00
C ILE A 139 12.48 -9.14 19.24
N ALA A 140 13.30 -9.17 18.20
CA ALA A 140 14.67 -8.69 18.24
C ALA A 140 14.95 -7.68 17.12
N TRP A 141 15.81 -6.71 17.39
CA TRP A 141 16.19 -5.68 16.40
C TRP A 141 17.66 -5.30 16.51
N ASP A 142 18.26 -4.99 15.36
CA ASP A 142 19.60 -4.47 15.25
C ASP A 142 19.64 -2.94 15.43
N ARG A 143 20.12 -2.48 16.57
CA ARG A 143 20.36 -1.06 16.85
C ARG A 143 21.65 -0.52 16.24
N GLY A 144 22.54 -1.40 15.75
CA GLY A 144 23.89 -1.04 15.29
C GLY A 144 23.96 -0.59 13.84
N ASP A 145 23.20 -1.23 12.94
CA ASP A 145 23.24 -0.97 11.50
C ASP A 145 21.83 -0.81 10.90
N LEU A 146 20.91 -1.78 11.10
CA LEU A 146 19.57 -1.73 10.47
C LEU A 146 18.75 -0.51 10.90
N LEU A 147 18.47 -0.36 12.21
CA LEU A 147 17.59 0.73 12.66
C LEU A 147 18.17 2.12 12.33
N PRO A 148 19.48 2.40 12.54
CA PRO A 148 20.10 3.63 12.07
C PRO A 148 19.94 3.85 10.56
N MET A 149 20.20 2.85 9.74
CA MET A 149 20.07 2.95 8.28
C MET A 149 18.63 3.30 7.85
N LEU A 150 17.62 2.64 8.43
CA LEU A 150 16.22 2.95 8.16
C LEU A 150 15.85 4.37 8.62
N HIS A 151 16.31 4.75 9.81
CA HIS A 151 16.09 6.09 10.37
C HIS A 151 16.70 7.19 9.48
N GLU A 152 17.95 7.01 9.03
CA GLU A 152 18.64 7.96 8.17
C GLU A 152 18.02 8.07 6.78
N ALA A 153 17.58 6.94 6.20
CA ALA A 153 17.03 6.91 4.85
C ALA A 153 15.59 7.44 4.77
N PHE A 154 14.75 7.14 5.76
CA PHE A 154 13.29 7.36 5.66
C PHE A 154 12.67 8.02 6.91
N GLY A 155 13.45 8.25 7.97
CA GLY A 155 12.98 8.84 9.22
C GLY A 155 12.50 7.82 10.26
N PRO A 156 12.11 8.28 11.47
CA PRO A 156 11.80 7.41 12.61
C PRO A 156 10.59 6.50 12.39
N MET A 157 9.65 6.89 11.55
CA MET A 157 8.49 6.03 11.26
C MET A 157 8.88 4.77 10.47
N ALA A 158 10.05 4.71 9.84
CA ALA A 158 10.57 3.49 9.21
C ALA A 158 10.90 2.41 10.25
N VAL A 159 11.53 2.80 11.36
CA VAL A 159 11.80 1.93 12.51
C VAL A 159 10.49 1.43 13.12
N VAL A 160 9.51 2.32 13.28
CA VAL A 160 8.18 1.94 13.78
C VAL A 160 7.49 0.95 12.82
N THR A 161 7.67 1.11 11.51
CA THR A 161 7.09 0.22 10.49
C THR A 161 7.59 -1.21 10.63
N VAL A 162 8.91 -1.41 10.71
CA VAL A 162 9.48 -2.76 10.83
C VAL A 162 9.11 -3.42 12.16
N LEU A 163 9.09 -2.67 13.26
CA LEU A 163 8.71 -3.24 14.57
C LEU A 163 7.21 -3.56 14.67
N ALA A 164 6.34 -2.74 14.06
CA ALA A 164 4.93 -3.06 13.95
C ALA A 164 4.67 -4.31 13.10
N HIS A 165 5.46 -4.51 12.04
CA HIS A 165 5.46 -5.74 11.25
C HIS A 165 5.87 -6.96 12.09
N GLU A 166 6.96 -6.88 12.86
CA GLU A 166 7.38 -7.99 13.74
C GLU A 166 6.33 -8.33 14.80
N MET A 167 5.67 -7.33 15.38
CA MET A 167 4.53 -7.58 16.27
C MET A 167 3.36 -8.23 15.51
N GLY A 168 3.15 -7.90 14.24
CA GLY A 168 2.20 -8.59 13.37
C GLY A 168 2.43 -10.11 13.33
N HIS A 169 3.69 -10.56 13.22
CA HIS A 169 4.03 -11.98 13.32
C HIS A 169 3.77 -12.57 14.71
N ALA A 170 4.04 -11.83 15.79
CA ALA A 170 3.71 -12.26 17.14
C ALA A 170 2.20 -12.48 17.31
N ILE A 171 1.38 -11.57 16.78
CA ILE A 171 -0.08 -11.68 16.80
C ILE A 171 -0.57 -12.88 15.98
N GLN A 172 -0.03 -13.10 14.78
CA GLN A 172 -0.33 -14.31 13.99
C GLN A 172 -0.03 -15.58 14.75
N TYR A 173 1.13 -15.65 15.41
CA TYR A 173 1.52 -16.81 16.20
C TYR A 173 0.57 -17.06 17.37
N LYS A 174 0.17 -15.99 18.09
CA LYS A 174 -0.75 -16.06 19.24
C LYS A 174 -2.19 -16.36 18.81
N LEU A 175 -2.61 -15.93 17.62
CA LEU A 175 -3.91 -16.27 17.04
C LEU A 175 -3.94 -17.71 16.52
N GLY A 176 -2.86 -18.17 15.89
CA GLY A 176 -2.76 -19.50 15.31
C GLY A 176 -3.87 -19.74 14.28
N PRO A 177 -4.61 -20.87 14.37
CA PRO A 177 -5.71 -21.15 13.44
C PRO A 177 -6.80 -20.08 13.40
N ASP A 178 -7.06 -19.38 14.51
CA ASP A 178 -8.06 -18.29 14.55
C ASP A 178 -7.62 -17.07 13.73
N GLY A 179 -6.32 -16.95 13.47
CA GLY A 179 -5.72 -15.93 12.60
C GLY A 179 -5.53 -16.41 11.15
N GLY A 180 -6.06 -17.57 10.79
CA GLY A 180 -5.88 -18.16 9.45
C GLY A 180 -4.49 -18.78 9.22
N VAL A 181 -3.69 -18.94 10.27
CA VAL A 181 -2.30 -19.41 10.15
C VAL A 181 -2.11 -20.81 10.74
N THR A 182 -1.46 -21.68 9.97
CA THR A 182 -1.02 -23.02 10.38
C THR A 182 0.47 -23.22 10.07
N GLN A 183 1.00 -24.41 10.38
CA GLN A 183 2.36 -24.79 9.99
C GLN A 183 2.55 -24.89 8.46
N ALA A 184 1.46 -25.14 7.71
CA ALA A 184 1.49 -25.26 6.26
C ALA A 184 1.36 -23.91 5.53
N THR A 185 0.92 -22.86 6.24
CA THR A 185 0.75 -21.52 5.66
C THR A 185 2.08 -21.01 5.11
N SER A 186 2.06 -20.57 3.85
CA SER A 186 3.23 -20.07 3.13
C SER A 186 3.85 -18.84 3.82
N SER A 187 5.16 -18.62 3.59
CA SER A 187 5.83 -17.41 4.09
C SER A 187 5.12 -16.15 3.60
N ILE A 188 4.85 -16.07 2.29
CA ILE A 188 4.24 -14.89 1.69
C ILE A 188 2.88 -14.51 2.31
N VAL A 189 2.05 -15.49 2.71
CA VAL A 189 0.81 -15.19 3.44
C VAL A 189 1.11 -14.55 4.81
N LYS A 190 2.06 -15.10 5.57
CA LYS A 190 2.42 -14.58 6.90
C LYS A 190 2.99 -13.16 6.80
N GLU A 191 3.82 -12.90 5.81
CA GLU A 191 4.42 -11.59 5.56
C GLU A 191 3.34 -10.55 5.20
N GLN A 192 2.43 -10.91 4.29
CA GLN A 192 1.33 -10.04 3.89
C GLN A 192 0.34 -9.78 5.04
N GLN A 193 0.07 -10.79 5.87
CA GLN A 193 -0.71 -10.57 7.09
C GLN A 193 0.00 -9.60 8.05
N ALA A 194 1.32 -9.68 8.19
CA ALA A 194 2.09 -8.83 9.10
C ALA A 194 2.14 -7.38 8.62
N ASP A 195 2.33 -7.16 7.32
CA ASP A 195 2.22 -5.83 6.70
C ASP A 195 0.82 -5.23 6.85
N CYS A 196 -0.23 -6.04 6.69
CA CYS A 196 -1.60 -5.62 6.95
C CYS A 196 -1.82 -5.23 8.42
N TYR A 197 -1.33 -6.02 9.37
CA TYR A 197 -1.41 -5.68 10.80
C TYR A 197 -0.66 -4.38 11.13
N ALA A 198 0.53 -4.17 10.55
CA ALA A 198 1.24 -2.90 10.67
C ALA A 198 0.40 -1.75 10.11
N GLY A 199 -0.23 -1.91 8.95
CA GLY A 199 -1.16 -0.93 8.38
C GLY A 199 -2.27 -0.50 9.35
N ASN A 200 -2.86 -1.44 10.08
CA ASN A 200 -3.90 -1.13 11.05
C ASN A 200 -3.37 -0.33 12.26
N PHE A 201 -2.18 -0.67 12.75
CA PHE A 201 -1.52 0.15 13.77
C PHE A 201 -1.25 1.57 13.26
N PHE A 202 -0.76 1.73 12.02
CA PHE A 202 -0.53 3.07 11.46
C PHE A 202 -1.80 3.88 11.29
N ARG A 203 -2.94 3.22 11.06
CA ARG A 203 -4.26 3.89 11.11
C ARG A 203 -4.53 4.46 12.50
N TRP A 204 -4.25 3.72 13.57
CA TRP A 204 -4.38 4.18 14.95
C TRP A 204 -3.48 5.40 15.25
N VAL A 205 -2.24 5.39 14.75
CA VAL A 205 -1.31 6.53 14.87
C VAL A 205 -1.82 7.75 14.10
N ALA A 206 -2.33 7.58 12.87
CA ALA A 206 -2.87 8.65 12.04
C ALA A 206 -4.15 9.27 12.64
N GLU A 207 -4.91 8.51 13.42
CA GLU A 207 -6.05 9.01 14.22
C GLU A 207 -5.63 9.72 15.51
N GLY A 208 -4.31 9.86 15.75
CA GLY A 208 -3.75 10.60 16.88
C GLY A 208 -3.74 9.84 18.21
N LYS A 209 -4.03 8.53 18.19
CA LYS A 209 -4.28 7.73 19.38
C LYS A 209 -3.04 7.06 19.99
N SER A 210 -1.94 6.99 19.24
CA SER A 210 -0.65 6.50 19.77
C SER A 210 -0.08 7.50 20.78
N GLU A 211 0.54 7.04 21.86
CA GLU A 211 1.06 7.91 22.91
C GLU A 211 2.35 8.61 22.46
N HIS A 212 3.29 7.86 21.89
CA HIS A 212 4.63 8.33 21.57
C HIS A 212 4.78 8.86 20.15
N PHE A 213 3.90 8.52 19.21
CA PHE A 213 4.06 8.87 17.79
C PHE A 213 2.88 9.65 17.21
N ARG A 214 3.19 10.39 16.15
CA ARG A 214 2.22 11.00 15.23
C ARG A 214 2.69 10.77 13.80
N ILE A 215 1.75 10.73 12.88
CA ILE A 215 2.04 10.61 11.46
C ILE A 215 1.10 11.47 10.64
N SER A 216 1.62 12.12 9.62
CA SER A 216 0.82 12.81 8.63
C SER A 216 0.41 11.85 7.51
N THR A 217 -0.83 12.00 7.03
CA THR A 217 -1.45 11.14 6.00
C THR A 217 -0.98 11.45 4.57
N GLY A 218 -0.22 12.53 4.39
CA GLY A 218 0.53 12.84 3.18
C GLY A 218 1.99 12.36 3.26
N PRO A 219 2.97 13.23 3.57
CA PRO A 219 4.39 12.87 3.59
C PRO A 219 4.75 11.74 4.57
N GLY A 220 4.12 11.67 5.74
CA GLY A 220 4.41 10.63 6.73
C GLY A 220 4.09 9.23 6.23
N LEU A 221 2.88 9.01 5.68
CA LEU A 221 2.56 7.72 5.05
C LEU A 221 3.42 7.45 3.80
N ASN A 222 3.86 8.50 3.08
CA ASN A 222 4.81 8.32 1.97
C ASN A 222 6.12 7.69 2.44
N GLN A 223 6.67 8.14 3.57
CA GLN A 223 7.88 7.56 4.19
C GLN A 223 7.70 6.09 4.56
N VAL A 224 6.51 5.73 5.07
CA VAL A 224 6.18 4.33 5.39
C VAL A 224 6.15 3.47 4.14
N LEU A 225 5.51 3.93 3.05
CA LEU A 225 5.48 3.18 1.80
C LEU A 225 6.86 3.09 1.13
N GLN A 226 7.69 4.14 1.24
CA GLN A 226 9.10 4.11 0.80
C GLN A 226 9.93 3.10 1.60
N THR A 227 9.68 2.99 2.91
CA THR A 227 10.29 1.95 3.76
C THR A 227 9.89 0.57 3.25
N MET A 228 8.59 0.33 3.02
CA MET A 228 8.10 -0.95 2.49
C MET A 228 8.68 -1.30 1.12
N PHE A 229 8.89 -0.30 0.27
CA PHE A 229 9.59 -0.46 -1.00
C PHE A 229 11.06 -0.85 -0.79
N PHE A 230 11.75 -0.25 0.19
CA PHE A 230 13.16 -0.55 0.44
C PHE A 230 13.40 -1.98 0.93
N ILE A 231 12.53 -2.52 1.79
CA ILE A 231 12.65 -3.87 2.36
C ILE A 231 11.94 -4.96 1.54
N LYS A 232 11.61 -4.68 0.27
CA LYS A 232 10.99 -5.66 -0.64
C LYS A 232 11.96 -6.76 -1.07
N ASP A 233 11.42 -7.87 -1.58
CA ASP A 233 12.24 -8.85 -2.30
C ASP A 233 12.74 -8.29 -3.66
N ALA A 234 13.92 -8.74 -4.09
CA ALA A 234 14.45 -8.38 -5.40
C ALA A 234 13.57 -8.92 -6.54
N ALA A 235 13.49 -8.18 -7.63
CA ALA A 235 12.82 -8.62 -8.85
C ALA A 235 13.35 -9.99 -9.32
N GLY A 236 12.45 -10.85 -9.77
CA GLY A 236 12.72 -12.25 -10.13
C GLY A 236 12.69 -13.24 -8.97
N THR A 237 12.48 -12.79 -7.74
CA THR A 237 12.26 -13.69 -6.59
C THR A 237 10.87 -14.32 -6.70
N SER A 238 10.76 -15.64 -6.46
CA SER A 238 9.45 -16.32 -6.49
C SER A 238 8.74 -16.19 -5.16
N ALA A 239 7.41 -16.03 -5.19
CA ALA A 239 6.59 -15.91 -3.98
C ALA A 239 6.57 -17.20 -3.14
N GLU A 240 6.86 -18.35 -3.75
CA GLU A 240 6.94 -19.66 -3.09
C GLU A 240 8.29 -19.89 -2.39
N LYS A 241 9.27 -18.99 -2.56
CA LYS A 241 10.54 -19.07 -1.87
C LYS A 241 10.28 -19.00 -0.35
N ARG A 242 10.87 -19.91 0.40
CA ARG A 242 10.84 -19.85 1.87
C ARG A 242 11.48 -18.53 2.33
N GLY A 243 10.75 -17.76 3.14
CA GLY A 243 11.16 -16.42 3.58
C GLY A 243 11.03 -15.36 2.48
N ALA A 244 10.14 -15.54 1.50
CA ALA A 244 9.74 -14.46 0.59
C ALA A 244 8.87 -13.45 1.34
N HIS A 245 9.26 -12.17 1.29
CA HIS A 245 8.54 -11.06 1.93
C HIS A 245 7.43 -10.51 1.05
N GLY A 246 7.65 -10.46 -0.26
CA GLY A 246 6.74 -9.80 -1.21
C GLY A 246 7.43 -8.71 -2.03
N SER A 247 6.86 -8.42 -3.20
CA SER A 247 7.19 -7.26 -4.01
C SER A 247 6.76 -5.99 -3.26
N ALA A 248 7.28 -4.81 -3.62
CA ALA A 248 6.80 -3.57 -3.01
C ALA A 248 5.30 -3.38 -3.25
N PHE A 249 4.83 -3.69 -4.45
CA PHE A 249 3.40 -3.58 -4.77
C PHE A 249 2.55 -4.50 -3.91
N ASP A 250 2.98 -5.74 -3.68
CA ASP A 250 2.28 -6.70 -2.83
C ASP A 250 2.24 -6.26 -1.36
N ARG A 251 3.39 -5.82 -0.83
CA ARG A 251 3.55 -5.42 0.59
C ARG A 251 2.81 -4.12 0.90
N VAL A 252 2.93 -3.11 0.03
CA VAL A 252 2.15 -1.87 0.13
C VAL A 252 0.66 -2.16 0.03
N THR A 253 0.24 -3.05 -0.86
CA THR A 253 -1.18 -3.46 -0.96
C THR A 253 -1.70 -4.03 0.35
N ALA A 254 -0.95 -4.94 0.98
CA ALA A 254 -1.34 -5.53 2.26
C ALA A 254 -1.41 -4.48 3.38
N PHE A 255 -0.40 -3.61 3.48
CA PHE A 255 -0.41 -2.49 4.41
C PHE A 255 -1.64 -1.58 4.22
N GLN A 256 -1.99 -1.26 2.97
CA GLN A 256 -3.17 -0.45 2.66
C GLN A 256 -4.48 -1.13 3.07
N PHE A 257 -4.60 -2.46 2.94
CA PHE A 257 -5.77 -3.20 3.45
C PHE A 257 -5.91 -3.05 4.96
N GLY A 258 -4.79 -3.14 5.68
CA GLY A 258 -4.73 -2.90 7.11
C GLY A 258 -5.16 -1.50 7.50
N PHE A 259 -4.57 -0.50 6.85
CA PHE A 259 -4.81 0.91 7.15
C PHE A 259 -6.26 1.35 6.86
N ALA A 260 -6.87 0.78 5.83
CA ALA A 260 -8.26 1.08 5.44
C ALA A 260 -9.30 0.24 6.18
N GLY A 261 -8.90 -0.89 6.78
CA GLY A 261 -9.81 -1.92 7.28
C GLY A 261 -9.78 -2.14 8.78
N ASP A 262 -10.49 -3.19 9.20
CA ASP A 262 -10.43 -3.77 10.54
C ASP A 262 -9.33 -4.85 10.60
N PRO A 263 -8.63 -5.07 11.72
CA PRO A 263 -7.57 -6.08 11.79
C PRO A 263 -8.04 -7.50 11.44
N LYS A 264 -9.34 -7.85 11.51
CA LYS A 264 -9.85 -9.13 10.99
C LYS A 264 -9.58 -9.33 9.51
N ARG A 265 -9.59 -8.26 8.71
CA ARG A 265 -9.29 -8.34 7.26
C ARG A 265 -7.92 -8.94 7.02
N CYS A 266 -6.96 -8.66 7.90
CA CYS A 266 -5.60 -9.19 7.80
C CYS A 266 -5.59 -10.70 8.03
N SER A 267 -6.30 -11.22 9.03
CA SER A 267 -6.42 -12.68 9.27
C SER A 267 -7.07 -13.47 8.13
N GLN A 268 -7.77 -12.80 7.22
CA GLN A 268 -8.43 -13.42 6.08
C GLN A 268 -7.54 -13.54 4.85
N ILE A 269 -6.35 -12.92 4.85
CA ILE A 269 -5.38 -13.12 3.77
C ILE A 269 -4.90 -14.57 3.87
N ASP A 270 -5.24 -15.38 2.88
CA ASP A 270 -4.90 -16.79 2.77
C ASP A 270 -4.19 -17.11 1.45
N ASP A 271 -3.80 -18.37 1.26
CA ASP A 271 -3.11 -18.78 0.04
C ASP A 271 -4.00 -18.57 -1.21
N ALA A 272 -5.33 -18.68 -1.11
CA ALA A 272 -6.21 -18.49 -2.25
C ALA A 272 -6.24 -17.02 -2.71
N GLU A 273 -6.37 -16.07 -1.77
CA GLU A 273 -6.27 -14.65 -2.07
C GLU A 273 -4.90 -14.31 -2.67
N ILE A 274 -3.82 -14.84 -2.08
CA ILE A 274 -2.46 -14.61 -2.59
C ILE A 274 -2.32 -15.14 -4.01
N GLN A 275 -2.77 -16.35 -4.32
CA GLN A 275 -2.69 -16.89 -5.69
C GLN A 275 -3.45 -16.03 -6.71
N GLU A 276 -4.53 -15.35 -6.31
CA GLU A 276 -5.30 -14.48 -7.19
C GLU A 276 -4.59 -13.14 -7.47
N ARG A 277 -3.92 -12.57 -6.46
CA ARG A 277 -3.44 -11.16 -6.54
C ARG A 277 -1.93 -10.97 -6.54
N ILE A 278 -1.14 -12.01 -6.23
CA ILE A 278 0.32 -11.87 -6.07
C ILE A 278 0.97 -11.40 -7.36
N THR A 279 1.91 -10.45 -7.24
CA THR A 279 2.66 -9.94 -8.40
C THR A 279 4.15 -10.30 -8.33
N GLN A 280 4.65 -10.68 -7.16
CA GLN A 280 5.99 -11.26 -7.01
C GLN A 280 6.12 -12.57 -7.79
N GLN A 281 6.94 -12.54 -8.84
CA GLN A 281 7.17 -13.68 -9.72
C GLN A 281 8.62 -13.77 -10.19
N ARG A 282 9.01 -14.95 -10.66
CA ARG A 282 10.28 -15.12 -11.39
C ARG A 282 10.24 -14.38 -12.72
N PHE A 283 11.42 -14.02 -13.22
CA PHE A 283 11.55 -13.62 -14.61
C PHE A 283 11.09 -14.77 -15.53
N SER A 284 10.36 -14.41 -16.58
CA SER A 284 10.00 -15.28 -17.68
C SER A 284 11.24 -15.62 -18.51
N ALA A 285 11.20 -16.74 -19.24
CA ALA A 285 12.23 -17.07 -20.22
C ALA A 285 12.34 -16.06 -21.38
N LYS A 286 11.34 -15.18 -21.53
CA LYS A 286 11.34 -14.09 -22.52
C LYS A 286 11.96 -12.80 -21.97
N ASP A 287 12.14 -12.69 -20.66
CA ASP A 287 12.77 -11.52 -20.06
C ASP A 287 14.28 -11.63 -20.31
N THR A 288 14.84 -10.56 -20.86
CA THR A 288 16.25 -10.47 -21.23
C THR A 288 16.85 -9.21 -20.64
N ASP A 289 18.15 -9.23 -20.35
CA ASP A 289 18.89 -8.01 -20.04
C ASP A 289 19.53 -7.46 -21.32
N SER A 290 18.97 -6.38 -21.87
CA SER A 290 19.51 -5.65 -23.03
C SER A 290 20.43 -4.49 -22.63
N GLY A 291 20.95 -4.50 -21.41
CA GLY A 291 21.76 -3.40 -20.84
C GLY A 291 20.96 -2.38 -20.03
N ALA A 292 19.63 -2.58 -19.91
CA ALA A 292 18.72 -1.78 -19.09
C ALA A 292 18.32 -2.49 -17.78
N GLY A 293 18.90 -3.66 -17.49
CA GLY A 293 18.48 -4.53 -16.40
C GLY A 293 17.56 -5.64 -16.90
N MET A 294 17.53 -6.77 -16.18
CA MET A 294 16.71 -7.92 -16.55
C MET A 294 15.22 -7.54 -16.59
N GLY A 295 14.55 -7.80 -17.71
CA GLY A 295 13.12 -7.53 -17.87
C GLY A 295 12.78 -6.14 -18.41
N ASN A 296 13.68 -5.18 -18.25
CA ASN A 296 13.51 -3.81 -18.74
C ASN A 296 13.68 -3.71 -20.26
N LEU A 297 12.78 -2.97 -20.90
CA LEU A 297 12.82 -2.63 -22.31
C LEU A 297 13.56 -1.30 -22.57
N PRO A 298 14.25 -1.16 -23.72
CA PRO A 298 14.94 0.06 -24.07
C PRO A 298 13.93 1.16 -24.50
N VAL A 299 13.51 1.98 -23.54
CA VAL A 299 12.48 3.04 -23.68
C VAL A 299 12.73 3.99 -24.87
N GLY A 300 14.00 4.22 -25.23
CA GLY A 300 14.39 5.08 -26.36
C GLY A 300 14.15 4.49 -27.75
N GLU A 301 13.77 3.22 -27.87
CA GLU A 301 13.58 2.56 -29.17
C GLU A 301 12.15 2.73 -29.68
N ARG A 302 11.98 3.29 -30.88
CA ARG A 302 10.66 3.53 -31.50
C ARG A 302 9.74 2.30 -31.49
N LYS A 303 10.26 1.11 -31.79
CA LYS A 303 9.49 -0.14 -31.76
C LYS A 303 8.93 -0.49 -30.38
N VAL A 304 9.58 -0.04 -29.29
CA VAL A 304 9.12 -0.23 -27.91
C VAL A 304 7.98 0.74 -27.62
N LEU A 305 8.11 2.01 -28.04
CA LEU A 305 7.03 2.99 -27.97
C LEU A 305 5.82 2.58 -28.81
N ASP A 306 6.01 2.00 -30.00
CA ASP A 306 4.93 1.48 -30.83
C ASP A 306 4.16 0.34 -30.12
N LYS A 307 4.86 -0.54 -29.39
CA LYS A 307 4.25 -1.59 -28.55
C LYS A 307 3.45 -0.99 -27.39
N LEU A 308 3.98 0.06 -26.75
CA LEU A 308 3.28 0.79 -25.70
C LEU A 308 1.99 1.41 -26.25
N GLU A 309 2.07 2.14 -27.37
CA GLU A 309 0.91 2.73 -28.03
C GLU A 309 -0.14 1.67 -28.39
N ALA A 310 0.28 0.52 -28.94
CA ALA A 310 -0.62 -0.58 -29.27
C ALA A 310 -1.31 -1.16 -28.02
N SER A 311 -0.57 -1.35 -26.92
CA SER A 311 -1.13 -1.85 -25.66
C SER A 311 -2.16 -0.89 -25.04
N LEU A 312 -1.90 0.42 -25.09
CA LEU A 312 -2.82 1.45 -24.61
C LEU A 312 -4.10 1.49 -25.45
N ARG A 313 -3.95 1.44 -26.78
CA ARG A 313 -5.10 1.35 -27.70
C ARG A 313 -5.95 0.11 -27.41
N ASP A 314 -5.33 -1.04 -27.15
CA ASP A 314 -6.07 -2.26 -26.85
C ASP A 314 -6.80 -2.18 -25.50
N ALA A 315 -6.13 -1.68 -24.46
CA ALA A 315 -6.70 -1.53 -23.11
C ALA A 315 -7.96 -0.64 -23.10
N TYR A 316 -7.98 0.40 -23.93
CA TYR A 316 -9.06 1.39 -23.97
C TYR A 316 -9.98 1.29 -25.19
N LYS A 317 -9.86 0.27 -26.04
CA LYS A 317 -10.66 0.13 -27.28
C LYS A 317 -12.18 0.19 -27.05
N GLN A 318 -12.64 -0.27 -25.89
CA GLN A 318 -14.06 -0.29 -25.53
C GLN A 318 -14.61 1.09 -25.12
N SER A 319 -13.74 2.09 -24.89
CA SER A 319 -14.16 3.45 -24.57
C SER A 319 -14.79 4.19 -25.76
N GLY A 320 -14.51 3.74 -27.00
CA GLY A 320 -14.88 4.46 -28.22
C GLY A 320 -14.11 5.77 -28.45
N ALA A 321 -13.15 6.11 -27.57
CA ALA A 321 -12.33 7.30 -27.70
C ALA A 321 -11.42 7.20 -28.94
N THR A 322 -11.22 8.34 -29.63
CA THR A 322 -10.17 8.43 -30.66
C THR A 322 -8.81 8.49 -29.95
N PRO A 323 -7.89 7.54 -30.19
CA PRO A 323 -6.58 7.56 -29.55
C PRO A 323 -5.80 8.84 -29.83
N PRO A 324 -5.04 9.36 -28.85
CA PRO A 324 -4.14 10.48 -29.09
C PRO A 324 -2.98 10.08 -30.01
N ALA A 325 -2.40 11.07 -30.70
CA ALA A 325 -1.16 10.90 -31.43
C ALA A 325 0.05 11.09 -30.50
N LEU A 326 1.02 10.19 -30.54
CA LEU A 326 2.28 10.32 -29.80
C LEU A 326 3.31 11.09 -30.65
N LYS A 327 3.95 12.09 -30.05
CA LYS A 327 5.07 12.84 -30.64
C LYS A 327 6.29 12.78 -29.72
N GLU A 328 7.42 12.34 -30.24
CA GLU A 328 8.71 12.28 -29.53
C GLU A 328 9.44 13.62 -29.49
N THR A 329 8.68 14.70 -29.46
CA THR A 329 9.16 16.08 -29.34
C THR A 329 8.14 16.86 -28.54
N MET A 330 8.60 17.67 -27.58
CA MET A 330 7.74 18.60 -26.86
C MET A 330 7.02 19.54 -27.84
N VAL A 331 5.79 19.90 -27.50
CA VAL A 331 4.95 20.82 -28.28
C VAL A 331 4.24 21.78 -27.34
N ASP A 332 4.06 23.02 -27.78
CA ASP A 332 3.31 24.00 -27.00
C ASP A 332 1.83 23.59 -26.92
N CYS A 333 1.38 23.18 -25.73
CA CYS A 333 -0.03 22.93 -25.46
C CYS A 333 -0.76 24.25 -25.20
N ALA A 334 -1.73 24.62 -26.04
CA ALA A 334 -2.46 25.89 -25.90
C ALA A 334 -3.47 25.90 -24.73
N ASP A 335 -3.86 24.72 -24.22
CA ASP A 335 -4.96 24.53 -23.28
C ASP A 335 -4.60 23.63 -22.08
N ALA A 336 -3.30 23.44 -21.82
CA ALA A 336 -2.75 22.76 -20.66
C ALA A 336 -1.31 23.23 -20.39
N GLU A 337 -0.84 23.10 -19.15
CA GLU A 337 0.57 23.31 -18.82
C GLU A 337 1.44 22.18 -19.38
N GLU A 338 2.66 22.51 -19.78
CA GLU A 338 3.65 21.53 -20.22
C GLU A 338 4.21 20.77 -19.01
N THR A 339 4.17 19.45 -19.06
CA THR A 339 4.72 18.52 -18.07
C THR A 339 5.83 17.66 -18.66
N LEU A 340 6.84 17.34 -17.83
CA LEU A 340 7.94 16.45 -18.18
C LEU A 340 7.84 15.12 -17.41
N PRO A 341 8.21 13.98 -18.02
CA PRO A 341 8.73 13.83 -19.39
C PRO A 341 7.63 13.75 -20.47
N ALA A 342 6.35 13.76 -20.11
CA ALA A 342 5.25 13.62 -21.06
C ALA A 342 4.13 14.63 -20.80
N SER A 343 3.57 15.22 -21.85
CA SER A 343 2.46 16.19 -21.81
C SER A 343 1.27 15.69 -22.63
N TYR A 344 0.04 15.88 -22.17
CA TYR A 344 -1.16 15.68 -22.99
C TYR A 344 -1.76 17.04 -23.36
N CYS A 345 -1.80 17.38 -24.65
CA CYS A 345 -2.48 18.57 -25.15
C CYS A 345 -3.94 18.23 -25.51
N PRO A 346 -4.95 18.67 -24.73
CA PRO A 346 -6.33 18.29 -24.99
C PRO A 346 -6.82 18.78 -26.35
N SER A 347 -6.58 20.04 -26.72
CA SER A 347 -7.10 20.68 -27.94
C SER A 347 -6.76 19.93 -29.23
N THR A 348 -5.55 19.37 -29.31
CA THR A 348 -5.03 18.68 -30.49
C THR A 348 -5.05 17.15 -30.36
N ASN A 349 -5.40 16.62 -29.18
CA ASN A 349 -5.36 15.20 -28.84
C ASN A 349 -3.97 14.58 -29.10
N VAL A 350 -2.93 15.24 -28.60
CA VAL A 350 -1.52 14.84 -28.77
C VAL A 350 -0.90 14.56 -27.42
N ILE A 351 -0.13 13.47 -27.32
CA ILE A 351 0.83 13.25 -26.24
C ILE A 351 2.20 13.63 -26.78
N ALA A 352 2.84 14.62 -26.18
CA ALA A 352 4.21 15.02 -26.47
C ALA A 352 5.15 14.46 -25.42
N VAL A 353 6.32 13.97 -25.84
CA VAL A 353 7.27 13.27 -24.98
C VAL A 353 8.67 13.86 -25.17
N ASP A 354 9.32 14.16 -24.05
CA ASP A 354 10.76 14.37 -23.97
C ASP A 354 11.44 13.01 -23.83
N LEU A 355 11.98 12.50 -24.94
CA LEU A 355 12.59 11.18 -24.96
C LEU A 355 13.85 11.09 -24.08
N VAL A 356 14.55 12.21 -23.85
CA VAL A 356 15.77 12.23 -23.03
C VAL A 356 15.41 12.03 -21.56
N GLU A 357 14.45 12.80 -21.05
CA GLU A 357 13.98 12.64 -19.67
C GLU A 357 13.26 11.31 -19.48
N LEU A 358 12.52 10.83 -20.49
CA LEU A 358 11.87 9.52 -20.43
C LEU A 358 12.88 8.37 -20.33
N VAL A 359 13.96 8.38 -21.12
CA VAL A 359 15.03 7.37 -21.04
C VAL A 359 15.74 7.44 -19.69
N LYS A 360 15.91 8.63 -19.13
CA LYS A 360 16.54 8.83 -17.82
C LYS A 360 15.72 8.19 -16.70
N ILE A 361 14.40 8.34 -16.68
CA ILE A 361 13.50 7.62 -15.76
C ILE A 361 13.50 6.11 -16.07
N GLY A 362 13.52 5.76 -17.36
CA GLY A 362 13.50 4.41 -17.89
C GLY A 362 14.74 3.55 -17.63
N THR A 363 15.83 4.13 -17.14
CA THR A 363 17.11 3.43 -16.97
C THR A 363 17.41 3.25 -15.48
N PRO A 364 17.24 2.04 -14.92
CA PRO A 364 17.51 1.77 -13.52
C PRO A 364 18.94 2.13 -13.12
N THR A 365 19.11 2.57 -11.88
CA THR A 365 20.45 2.84 -11.32
C THR A 365 21.32 1.59 -11.25
N LYS A 366 22.61 1.74 -11.60
CA LYS A 366 23.65 0.85 -11.07
C LYS A 366 23.97 1.28 -9.65
N ARG A 367 24.25 0.30 -8.78
CA ARG A 367 24.54 0.51 -7.35
C ARG A 367 25.53 1.68 -7.13
N GLY A 368 25.10 2.73 -6.41
CA GLY A 368 25.94 3.88 -6.05
C GLY A 368 25.92 5.08 -7.01
N GLN A 369 24.99 5.14 -7.97
CA GLN A 369 24.80 6.29 -8.86
C GLN A 369 23.36 6.80 -8.84
N ALA A 370 23.17 8.11 -9.05
CA ALA A 370 21.87 8.68 -9.36
C ALA A 370 21.43 8.25 -10.77
N GLY A 371 20.16 7.92 -10.95
CA GLY A 371 19.58 7.37 -12.19
C GLY A 371 18.11 7.03 -12.01
N GLY A 372 17.49 6.47 -13.04
CA GLY A 372 16.05 6.22 -13.10
C GLY A 372 15.58 5.00 -12.31
N ILE A 373 14.28 4.74 -12.45
CA ILE A 373 13.54 3.70 -11.75
C ILE A 373 13.48 2.43 -12.61
N GLY A 374 13.10 2.57 -13.88
CA GLY A 374 12.96 1.48 -14.84
C GLY A 374 11.93 1.78 -15.92
N ASP A 375 11.80 0.86 -16.88
CA ASP A 375 11.02 1.05 -18.10
C ASP A 375 9.54 1.23 -17.82
N PHE A 376 8.99 0.54 -16.82
CA PHE A 376 7.60 0.67 -16.46
C PHE A 376 7.30 2.05 -15.90
N ALA A 377 8.19 2.61 -15.07
CA ALA A 377 8.04 3.99 -14.60
C ALA A 377 7.92 4.96 -15.78
N ALA A 378 8.82 4.83 -16.77
CA ALA A 378 8.75 5.64 -17.99
C ALA A 378 7.47 5.38 -18.81
N PHE A 379 7.06 4.13 -19.01
CA PHE A 379 5.84 3.82 -19.75
C PHE A 379 4.59 4.34 -19.04
N ALA A 380 4.57 4.29 -17.71
CA ALA A 380 3.47 4.77 -16.89
C ALA A 380 3.30 6.30 -16.99
N GLU A 381 4.38 7.06 -17.19
CA GLU A 381 4.32 8.50 -17.50
C GLU A 381 3.51 8.74 -18.78
N ILE A 382 3.79 8.03 -19.88
CA ILE A 382 3.02 8.11 -21.13
C ILE A 382 1.59 7.58 -20.95
N ALA A 383 1.43 6.44 -20.27
CA ALA A 383 0.14 5.80 -20.05
C ALA A 383 -0.81 6.72 -19.25
N SER A 384 -0.28 7.50 -18.31
CA SER A 384 -1.05 8.50 -17.56
C SER A 384 -1.58 9.61 -18.47
N ARG A 385 -0.76 10.10 -19.41
CA ARG A 385 -1.17 11.11 -20.40
C ARG A 385 -2.20 10.53 -21.38
N TYR A 386 -2.08 9.24 -21.73
CA TYR A 386 -3.09 8.52 -22.49
C TYR A 386 -4.40 8.41 -21.70
N ALA A 387 -4.35 8.10 -20.42
CA ALA A 387 -5.53 8.05 -19.56
C ALA A 387 -6.26 9.40 -19.48
N LEU A 388 -5.55 10.53 -19.46
CA LEU A 388 -6.17 11.86 -19.57
C LEU A 388 -6.96 12.05 -20.88
N SER A 389 -6.46 11.50 -22.01
CA SER A 389 -7.21 11.51 -23.26
C SER A 389 -8.53 10.72 -23.18
N ILE A 390 -8.53 9.62 -22.45
CA ILE A 390 -9.73 8.81 -22.19
C ILE A 390 -10.69 9.56 -21.28
N GLN A 391 -10.19 10.22 -20.23
CA GLN A 391 -11.00 11.07 -19.35
C GLN A 391 -11.68 12.19 -20.15
N LYS A 392 -10.94 12.86 -21.04
CA LYS A 392 -11.47 13.90 -21.91
C LYS A 392 -12.58 13.36 -22.81
N ALA A 393 -12.32 12.25 -23.50
CA ALA A 393 -13.27 11.65 -24.44
C ALA A 393 -14.54 11.16 -23.75
N THR A 394 -14.47 10.84 -22.45
CA THR A 394 -15.60 10.38 -21.64
C THR A 394 -16.25 11.48 -20.79
N GLY A 395 -15.83 12.74 -20.97
CA GLY A 395 -16.49 13.91 -20.39
C GLY A 395 -16.08 14.24 -18.95
N TYR A 396 -14.96 13.70 -18.46
CA TYR A 396 -14.46 14.02 -17.12
C TYR A 396 -13.51 15.22 -17.12
N ALA A 397 -13.47 15.90 -15.98
CA ALA A 397 -12.52 16.98 -15.74
C ALA A 397 -11.08 16.45 -15.81
N LEU A 398 -10.19 17.25 -16.38
CA LEU A 398 -8.78 16.89 -16.55
C LEU A 398 -7.85 17.53 -15.50
N ALA A 399 -8.39 18.45 -14.71
CA ALA A 399 -7.66 19.20 -13.69
C ALA A 399 -8.21 18.88 -12.29
N GLY A 400 -7.32 18.94 -11.29
CA GLY A 400 -7.62 18.79 -9.89
C GLY A 400 -7.38 17.38 -9.32
N PRO A 401 -7.46 17.24 -7.98
CA PRO A 401 -7.15 16.00 -7.25
C PRO A 401 -7.84 14.74 -7.79
N ALA A 402 -9.14 14.83 -8.07
CA ALA A 402 -9.92 13.69 -8.56
C ALA A 402 -9.49 13.26 -9.97
N ALA A 403 -9.11 14.21 -10.84
CA ALA A 403 -8.55 13.90 -12.15
C ALA A 403 -7.22 13.15 -12.02
N GLY A 404 -6.31 13.62 -11.16
CA GLY A 404 -5.02 12.95 -10.90
C GLY A 404 -5.18 11.53 -10.34
N LEU A 405 -6.04 11.32 -9.34
CA LEU A 405 -6.30 9.98 -8.80
C LEU A 405 -6.98 9.07 -9.84
N ARG A 406 -7.90 9.60 -10.64
CA ARG A 406 -8.51 8.84 -11.72
C ARG A 406 -7.48 8.47 -12.80
N THR A 407 -6.54 9.36 -13.10
CA THR A 407 -5.40 9.08 -13.98
C THR A 407 -4.60 7.90 -13.44
N ALA A 408 -4.21 7.90 -12.16
CA ALA A 408 -3.49 6.79 -11.54
C ALA A 408 -4.25 5.47 -11.66
N CYS A 409 -5.55 5.50 -11.36
CA CYS A 409 -6.40 4.32 -11.47
C CYS A 409 -6.51 3.80 -12.90
N LEU A 410 -6.72 4.67 -13.89
CA LEU A 410 -6.75 4.24 -15.28
C LEU A 410 -5.39 3.69 -15.73
N THR A 411 -4.27 4.30 -15.32
CA THR A 411 -2.92 3.76 -15.57
C THR A 411 -2.74 2.38 -14.95
N GLY A 412 -3.20 2.17 -13.72
CA GLY A 412 -3.22 0.86 -13.07
C GLY A 412 -4.08 -0.17 -13.80
N TYR A 413 -5.25 0.24 -14.32
CA TYR A 413 -6.07 -0.62 -15.17
C TYR A 413 -5.33 -1.07 -16.43
N TRP A 414 -4.63 -0.17 -17.12
CA TRP A 414 -3.77 -0.55 -18.25
C TRP A 414 -2.70 -1.56 -17.82
N ALA A 415 -2.01 -1.33 -16.71
CA ALA A 415 -1.03 -2.28 -16.16
C ALA A 415 -1.67 -3.67 -15.88
N GLY A 416 -2.89 -3.70 -15.34
CA GLY A 416 -3.64 -4.95 -15.15
C GLY A 416 -3.97 -5.67 -16.48
N THR A 417 -4.17 -4.93 -17.57
CA THR A 417 -4.36 -5.54 -18.90
C THR A 417 -3.09 -6.14 -19.48
N THR A 418 -1.91 -5.61 -19.12
CA THR A 418 -0.60 -6.12 -19.56
C THR A 418 -0.06 -7.22 -18.64
N ASN A 419 -0.66 -7.44 -17.46
CA ASN A 419 -0.34 -8.55 -16.56
C ASN A 419 -0.98 -9.88 -16.99
N LYS A 420 -0.86 -10.26 -18.27
CA LYS A 420 -1.47 -11.47 -18.84
C LYS A 420 -0.50 -12.18 -19.77
N GLU A 421 -0.62 -13.49 -19.90
CA GLU A 421 0.14 -14.22 -20.90
C GLU A 421 -0.32 -13.88 -22.33
N GLY A 422 0.62 -13.87 -23.28
CA GLY A 422 0.32 -13.73 -24.71
C GLY A 422 0.11 -12.30 -25.22
N VAL A 423 0.11 -11.29 -24.33
CA VAL A 423 0.11 -9.87 -24.75
C VAL A 423 1.51 -9.46 -25.25
N GLU A 424 1.54 -8.49 -26.17
CA GLU A 424 2.78 -8.07 -26.83
C GLU A 424 3.70 -7.25 -25.91
N LEU A 425 3.13 -6.31 -25.16
CA LEU A 425 3.78 -5.60 -24.06
C LEU A 425 3.21 -6.17 -22.77
N ARG A 426 4.06 -6.88 -22.01
CA ARG A 426 3.69 -7.62 -20.81
C ARG A 426 4.50 -7.08 -19.65
N LEU A 427 3.90 -7.03 -18.45
CA LEU A 427 4.65 -6.75 -17.23
C LEU A 427 5.76 -7.79 -17.01
N SER A 428 6.97 -7.32 -16.73
CA SER A 428 8.06 -8.11 -16.19
C SER A 428 8.02 -8.15 -14.66
N SER A 429 8.93 -8.94 -14.07
CA SER A 429 9.11 -8.92 -12.62
C SER A 429 9.83 -7.63 -12.23
N GLY A 430 9.23 -6.86 -11.32
CA GLY A 430 9.76 -5.57 -10.87
C GLY A 430 8.98 -4.35 -11.38
N ASP A 431 8.29 -4.44 -12.52
CA ASP A 431 7.57 -3.31 -13.14
C ASP A 431 6.56 -2.64 -12.20
N LEU A 432 5.84 -3.41 -11.38
CA LEU A 432 4.89 -2.83 -10.41
C LEU A 432 5.59 -2.22 -9.20
N ASP A 433 6.82 -2.64 -8.88
CA ASP A 433 7.64 -1.97 -7.88
C ASP A 433 8.12 -0.62 -8.43
N GLU A 434 8.47 -0.56 -9.71
CA GLU A 434 8.79 0.69 -10.41
C GLU A 434 7.60 1.65 -10.40
N ALA A 435 6.38 1.14 -10.60
CA ALA A 435 5.15 1.91 -10.46
C ALA A 435 5.02 2.52 -9.06
N VAL A 436 5.25 1.73 -8.01
CA VAL A 436 5.22 2.21 -6.62
C VAL A 436 6.28 3.27 -6.39
N ALA A 437 7.53 3.04 -6.82
CA ALA A 437 8.61 4.02 -6.67
C ALA A 437 8.28 5.36 -7.34
N GLU A 438 7.77 5.32 -8.56
CA GLU A 438 7.38 6.51 -9.33
C GLU A 438 6.18 7.20 -8.68
N LEU A 439 5.13 6.47 -8.29
CA LEU A 439 3.97 7.04 -7.57
C LEU A 439 4.32 7.69 -6.22
N LEU A 440 5.43 7.31 -5.59
CA LEU A 440 5.92 7.90 -4.34
C LEU A 440 6.88 9.07 -4.60
N ALA A 441 7.39 9.22 -5.82
CA ALA A 441 8.28 10.31 -6.22
C ALA A 441 7.55 11.67 -6.25
N GLU A 442 8.31 12.73 -6.06
CA GLU A 442 7.85 14.10 -6.28
C GLU A 442 7.80 14.37 -7.78
N GLY A 443 6.73 15.02 -8.25
CA GLY A 443 6.57 15.38 -9.67
C GLY A 443 6.12 14.24 -10.59
N SER A 444 5.85 13.04 -10.06
CA SER A 444 5.34 11.92 -10.85
C SER A 444 4.06 12.26 -11.60
N LEU A 445 3.97 11.88 -12.88
CA LEU A 445 2.76 12.11 -13.67
C LEU A 445 1.77 10.95 -13.59
N ILE A 446 2.14 9.78 -13.07
CA ILE A 446 1.22 8.62 -12.98
C ILE A 446 -0.10 9.02 -12.30
N ALA A 447 -0.03 9.85 -11.26
CA ALA A 447 -1.18 10.35 -10.50
C ALA A 447 -1.40 11.87 -10.62
N ALA A 448 -0.90 12.47 -11.69
CA ALA A 448 -1.06 13.90 -11.94
C ALA A 448 -2.25 14.19 -12.86
N ASP A 449 -2.85 15.35 -12.65
CA ASP A 449 -3.80 15.95 -13.57
C ASP A 449 -3.10 16.45 -14.85
N VAL A 450 -3.85 17.09 -15.75
CA VAL A 450 -3.32 17.56 -17.03
C VAL A 450 -2.22 18.62 -16.91
N ASN A 451 -2.15 19.33 -15.78
CA ASN A 451 -1.15 20.37 -15.51
C ASN A 451 -0.02 19.87 -14.60
N GLY A 452 0.07 18.57 -14.34
CA GLY A 452 1.13 17.99 -13.51
C GLY A 452 0.88 18.07 -12.01
N SER A 453 -0.30 18.55 -11.57
CA SER A 453 -0.64 18.60 -10.15
C SER A 453 -1.15 17.25 -9.67
N SER A 454 -0.62 16.76 -8.54
CA SER A 454 -1.05 15.50 -7.91
C SER A 454 -1.43 15.70 -6.45
N VAL A 455 -2.15 14.74 -5.87
CA VAL A 455 -2.43 14.78 -4.44
C VAL A 455 -1.14 14.52 -3.64
N PRO A 456 -0.91 15.23 -2.52
CA PRO A 456 0.33 15.06 -1.74
C PRO A 456 0.50 13.66 -1.13
N SER A 457 -0.58 12.89 -0.98
CA SER A 457 -0.52 11.56 -0.39
C SER A 457 -0.11 10.51 -1.40
N GLY A 458 1.14 10.03 -1.32
CA GLY A 458 1.61 8.84 -2.04
C GLY A 458 0.75 7.61 -1.77
N PHE A 459 0.19 7.49 -0.56
CA PHE A 459 -0.75 6.43 -0.21
C PHE A 459 -1.99 6.47 -1.12
N ALA A 460 -2.64 7.62 -1.27
CA ALA A 460 -3.81 7.75 -2.15
C ALA A 460 -3.45 7.49 -3.63
N ARG A 461 -2.27 7.95 -4.07
CA ARG A 461 -1.77 7.73 -5.43
C ARG A 461 -1.59 6.24 -5.73
N VAL A 462 -0.93 5.50 -4.84
CA VAL A 462 -0.74 4.04 -4.96
C VAL A 462 -2.05 3.28 -4.81
N GLU A 463 -2.94 3.69 -3.89
CA GLU A 463 -4.27 3.09 -3.74
C GLU A 463 -5.07 3.18 -5.03
N ALA A 464 -5.08 4.36 -5.67
CA ALA A 464 -5.80 4.57 -6.91
C ALA A 464 -5.27 3.70 -8.04
N PHE A 465 -3.94 3.64 -8.22
CA PHE A 465 -3.33 2.73 -9.19
C PHE A 465 -3.73 1.26 -8.92
N ARG A 466 -3.61 0.81 -7.67
CA ARG A 466 -3.96 -0.55 -7.25
C ARG A 466 -5.42 -0.90 -7.54
N ASP A 467 -6.32 0.02 -7.26
CA ASP A 467 -7.75 -0.14 -7.53
C ASP A 467 -8.01 -0.37 -9.03
N GLY A 468 -7.34 0.38 -9.90
CA GLY A 468 -7.42 0.14 -11.33
C GLY A 468 -6.84 -1.21 -11.75
N PHE A 469 -5.70 -1.58 -11.17
CA PHE A 469 -5.00 -2.82 -11.47
C PHE A 469 -5.85 -4.06 -11.17
N PHE A 470 -6.51 -4.11 -10.00
CA PHE A 470 -7.31 -5.27 -9.59
C PHE A 470 -8.78 -5.20 -10.06
N GLU A 471 -9.42 -4.03 -10.00
CA GLU A 471 -10.88 -3.90 -10.18
C GLU A 471 -11.28 -3.33 -11.54
N GLY A 472 -10.29 -2.87 -12.30
CA GLY A 472 -10.44 -2.33 -13.65
C GLY A 472 -11.05 -0.94 -13.74
N SER A 473 -11.17 -0.45 -14.97
CA SER A 473 -11.58 0.94 -15.28
C SER A 473 -12.97 1.34 -14.76
N GLY A 474 -13.86 0.36 -14.54
CA GLY A 474 -15.17 0.58 -13.97
C GLY A 474 -15.11 1.15 -12.55
N LEU A 475 -14.17 0.69 -11.72
CA LEU A 475 -13.97 1.27 -10.39
C LEU A 475 -13.43 2.69 -10.48
N CYS A 476 -12.50 2.96 -11.40
CA CYS A 476 -11.87 4.27 -11.55
C CYS A 476 -12.90 5.40 -11.74
N THR A 477 -13.92 5.15 -12.56
CA THR A 477 -14.99 6.14 -12.81
C THR A 477 -16.01 6.25 -11.68
N ARG A 478 -16.26 5.18 -10.91
CA ARG A 478 -17.18 5.24 -9.76
C ARG A 478 -16.52 5.88 -8.53
N LYS A 479 -15.27 5.50 -8.26
CA LYS A 479 -14.51 5.92 -7.08
C LYS A 479 -13.95 7.33 -7.28
N TYR A 480 -13.30 7.59 -8.39
CA TYR A 480 -12.66 8.88 -8.66
C TYR A 480 -13.49 9.74 -9.61
N GLY A 481 -14.83 9.56 -9.60
CA GLY A 481 -15.77 10.07 -10.58
C GLY A 481 -16.08 11.56 -10.53
N SER A 482 -15.97 12.15 -9.33
CA SER A 482 -16.34 13.52 -9.00
C SER A 482 -15.46 14.59 -9.63
#